data_AF-A0A2M8PMJ8-F1
#
_entry.id   AF-A0A2M8PMJ8-F1
#
_cell.length_a   1.000
_cell.length_b   1.000
_cell.length_c   1.000
_cell.angle_alpha   90.00
_cell.angle_beta   90.00
_cell.angle_gamma   90.00
#
_symmetry.space_group_name_H-M   'P 1'
#
loop_
_entity.id
_entity.type
_entity.pdbx_description
1 polymer ?
#
loop_
_entity_poly.entity_id
_entity_poly.type
_entity_poly.pdbx_seq_one_letter_code
_entity_poly.pdbx_strand_id
1 'polypeptide(L)'
;MRIDKTIYLDHQATTPVDSRVLAAMAPYYNELFGNPHSSDHRLGWESARAVENAAACIAALIGADADEIIFTSGATESNNLGLLGLARRAADGKRRRVLVSA
;
A
#
# COMPACT_ATOMS: atom_id res chain seq x y z
N MET A 1 3.38 -12.79 20.65
CA MET A 1 2.85 -11.70 21.52
C MET A 1 1.86 -12.27 22.52
N ARG A 2 1.89 -11.91 23.81
CA ARG A 2 0.91 -12.42 24.80
C ARG A 2 -0.23 -11.41 24.97
N ILE A 3 -1.47 -11.86 24.79
CA ILE A 3 -2.69 -11.10 25.02
C ILE A 3 -3.50 -11.88 26.05
N ASP A 4 -3.58 -11.36 27.27
CA ASP A 4 -4.15 -12.05 28.43
C ASP A 4 -3.54 -13.46 28.64
N LYS A 5 -4.33 -14.52 28.49
CA LYS A 5 -3.90 -15.93 28.61
C LYS A 5 -3.46 -16.54 27.28
N THR A 6 -3.56 -15.81 26.17
CA THR A 6 -3.26 -16.30 24.82
C THR A 6 -1.90 -15.83 24.35
N ILE A 7 -1.10 -16.72 23.76
CA ILE A 7 0.10 -16.35 23.02
C ILE A 7 -0.26 -16.39 21.53
N TYR A 8 -0.19 -15.23 20.87
CA TYR A 8 -0.38 -15.10 19.44
C TYR A 8 0.87 -15.55 18.70
N LEU A 9 0.72 -16.60 17.90
CA LEU A 9 1.76 -17.23 17.08
C LEU A 9 1.37 -17.29 15.58
N ASP A 10 0.27 -16.65 15.20
CA ASP A 10 -0.29 -16.70 13.82
C ASP A 10 0.09 -15.46 12.99
N HIS A 11 1.37 -15.09 13.03
CA HIS A 11 1.85 -13.84 12.42
C HIS A 11 1.84 -13.86 10.88
N GLN A 12 1.71 -15.03 10.26
CA GLN A 12 1.55 -15.15 8.80
C GLN A 12 0.15 -14.76 8.34
N ALA A 13 -0.88 -14.88 9.19
CA ALA A 13 -2.23 -14.45 8.86
C ALA A 13 -2.37 -12.93 8.92
N THR A 14 -1.86 -12.30 9.98
CA THR A 14 -1.74 -10.84 10.12
C THR A 14 -0.80 -10.48 11.28
N THR A 15 -0.45 -9.20 11.38
CA THR A 15 0.41 -8.69 12.45
C THR A 15 -0.30 -7.62 13.28
N PRO A 16 -0.06 -7.58 14.61
CA PRO A 16 -0.52 -6.45 15.43
C PRO A 16 0.11 -5.15 14.92
N VAL A 17 -0.66 -4.06 14.93
CA VAL A 17 -0.19 -2.73 14.52
C VAL A 17 0.87 -2.24 15.52
N ASP A 18 2.02 -1.79 15.02
CA ASP A 18 3.06 -1.14 15.83
C ASP A 18 2.52 0.18 16.40
N SER A 19 2.79 0.48 17.68
CA SER A 19 2.29 1.69 18.32
C SER A 19 2.72 2.99 17.61
N ARG A 20 3.88 2.98 16.95
CA ARG A 20 4.37 4.11 16.14
C ARG A 20 3.52 4.32 14.89
N VAL A 21 3.05 3.23 14.27
CA VAL A 21 2.14 3.29 13.11
C VAL A 21 0.79 3.84 13.54
N LEU A 22 0.25 3.37 14.68
CA LEU A 22 -1.01 3.89 15.20
C LEU A 22 -0.92 5.40 15.51
N ALA A 23 0.15 5.83 16.16
CA ALA A 23 0.37 7.25 16.46
C ALA A 23 0.51 8.11 15.18
N ALA A 24 1.19 7.59 14.15
CA ALA A 24 1.33 8.28 12.87
C ALA A 24 0.00 8.37 12.10
N MET A 25 -0.89 7.38 12.25
CA MET A 25 -2.15 7.34 11.53
C MET A 25 -3.30 8.09 12.23
N ALA A 26 -3.27 8.20 13.56
CA ALA A 26 -4.33 8.81 14.35
C ALA A 26 -4.81 10.19 13.83
N PRO A 27 -3.93 11.14 13.46
CA PRO A 27 -4.36 12.47 13.01
C PRO A 27 -5.24 12.46 11.74
N TYR A 28 -5.10 11.45 10.88
CA TYR A 28 -5.85 11.37 9.62
C TYR A 28 -7.31 10.90 9.81
N TYR A 29 -7.67 10.44 11.02
CA TYR A 29 -9.04 10.05 11.34
C TYR A 29 -9.91 11.21 11.86
N ASN A 30 -9.31 12.34 12.25
CA ASN A 30 -10.04 13.45 12.87
C ASN A 30 -9.59 14.85 12.40
N GLU A 31 -8.29 15.13 12.34
CA GLU A 31 -7.72 16.47 12.13
C GLU A 31 -7.29 16.70 10.67
N LEU A 32 -6.78 15.65 10.02
CA LEU A 32 -6.20 15.66 8.67
C LEU A 32 -6.95 14.70 7.72
N PHE A 33 -8.27 14.65 7.83
CA PHE A 33 -9.14 13.72 7.08
C PHE A 33 -9.40 14.12 5.61
N GLY A 34 -8.65 15.09 5.08
CA GLY A 34 -8.90 15.65 3.75
C GLY A 34 -8.76 14.61 2.64
N ASN A 35 -9.50 14.78 1.55
CA ASN A 35 -9.26 13.98 0.36
C ASN A 35 -7.93 14.44 -0.29
N PRO A 36 -6.94 13.55 -0.49
CA PRO A 36 -5.66 13.91 -1.11
C PRO A 36 -5.80 14.43 -2.56
N HIS A 37 -6.93 14.16 -3.24
CA HIS A 37 -7.20 14.70 -4.58
C HIS A 37 -7.81 16.11 -4.56
N SER A 38 -8.13 16.66 -3.39
CA SER A 38 -8.66 18.02 -3.28
C SER A 38 -7.54 19.06 -3.35
N SER A 39 -7.53 19.86 -4.41
CA SER A 39 -6.50 20.88 -4.66
C SER A 39 -6.88 22.29 -4.20
N ASP A 40 -8.08 22.51 -3.66
CA ASP A 40 -8.59 23.86 -3.41
C ASP A 40 -8.40 24.34 -1.96
N HIS A 41 -7.99 23.45 -1.07
CA HIS A 41 -7.91 23.76 0.35
C HIS A 41 -6.78 23.03 1.08
N ARG A 42 -6.34 23.65 2.19
CA ARG A 42 -5.24 23.17 3.03
C ARG A 42 -5.36 21.69 3.40
N LEU A 43 -6.54 21.21 3.80
CA LEU A 43 -6.70 19.81 4.22
C LEU A 43 -6.39 18.80 3.10
N GLY A 44 -6.68 19.14 1.84
CA GLY A 44 -6.37 18.28 0.72
C GLY A 44 -4.88 18.28 0.41
N TRP A 45 -4.22 19.45 0.48
CA TRP A 45 -2.77 19.58 0.31
C TRP A 45 -1.98 18.82 1.39
N GLU A 46 -2.38 18.91 2.66
CA GLU A 46 -1.74 18.14 3.74
C GLU A 46 -1.89 16.62 3.51
N SER A 47 -3.09 16.19 3.08
CA SER A 47 -3.35 14.78 2.83
C SER A 47 -2.60 14.26 1.60
N ALA A 48 -2.48 15.07 0.54
CA ALA A 48 -1.68 14.77 -0.64
C ALA A 48 -0.20 14.60 -0.26
N ARG A 49 0.36 15.56 0.49
CA ARG A 49 1.74 15.48 0.99
C ARG A 49 1.98 14.24 1.85
N ALA A 50 1.01 13.82 2.65
CA ALA A 50 1.12 12.59 3.43
C ALA A 50 1.26 11.34 2.55
N VAL A 51 0.47 11.26 1.47
CA VAL A 51 0.53 10.16 0.50
C VAL A 51 1.86 10.18 -0.27
N GLU A 52 2.32 11.35 -0.71
CA GLU A 52 3.61 11.53 -1.40
C GLU A 52 4.79 11.10 -0.51
N ASN A 53 4.80 11.52 0.76
CA ASN A 53 5.81 11.13 1.73
C ASN A 53 5.79 9.61 2.00
N ALA A 54 4.60 9.01 2.08
CA ALA A 54 4.46 7.57 2.24
C ALA A 54 5.03 6.81 1.02
N ALA A 55 4.76 7.29 -0.20
CA ALA A 55 5.32 6.72 -1.43
C ALA A 55 6.85 6.80 -1.42
N ALA A 56 7.43 7.96 -1.08
CA ALA A 56 8.88 8.14 -0.99
C ALA A 56 9.53 7.20 0.05
N CYS A 57 8.91 7.02 1.22
CA CYS A 57 9.38 6.08 2.24
C CYS A 57 9.38 4.63 1.74
N ILE A 58 8.33 4.20 1.05
CA ILE A 58 8.23 2.84 0.49
C ILE A 58 9.26 2.65 -0.61
N ALA A 59 9.39 3.62 -1.52
CA ALA A 59 10.35 3.61 -2.61
C ALA A 59 11.79 3.46 -2.09
N ALA A 60 12.17 4.25 -1.08
CA ALA A 60 13.48 4.15 -0.45
C ALA A 60 13.72 2.78 0.22
N LEU A 61 12.68 2.17 0.81
CA LEU A 61 12.79 0.85 1.45
C LEU A 61 13.09 -0.27 0.43
N ILE A 62 12.50 -0.19 -0.76
CA ILE A 62 12.63 -1.25 -1.79
C ILE A 62 13.64 -0.91 -2.90
N GLY A 63 14.22 0.28 -2.89
CA GLY A 63 15.18 0.74 -3.90
C GLY A 63 14.53 1.12 -5.24
N ALA A 64 13.34 1.71 -5.21
CA ALA A 64 12.59 2.21 -6.37
C ALA A 64 12.52 3.74 -6.37
N ASP A 65 12.00 4.32 -7.45
CA ASP A 65 11.62 5.74 -7.49
C ASP A 65 10.18 5.94 -6.96
N ALA A 66 9.89 7.12 -6.39
CA ALA A 66 8.61 7.37 -5.72
C ALA A 66 7.41 7.34 -6.69
N ASP A 67 7.62 7.70 -7.96
CA ASP A 67 6.63 7.66 -9.02
C ASP A 67 6.35 6.25 -9.56
N GLU A 68 7.16 5.25 -9.16
CA GLU A 68 6.90 3.83 -9.44
C GLU A 68 5.97 3.18 -8.39
N ILE A 69 5.66 3.88 -7.29
CA ILE A 69 4.82 3.36 -6.21
C ILE A 69 3.33 3.60 -6.50
N ILE A 70 2.59 2.50 -6.66
CA ILE A 70 1.13 2.50 -6.82
C ILE A 70 0.50 1.89 -5.57
N PHE A 71 -0.28 2.69 -4.84
CA PHE A 71 -1.07 2.20 -3.71
C PHE A 71 -2.26 1.36 -4.19
N THR A 72 -2.47 0.22 -3.54
CA THR A 72 -3.62 -0.68 -3.75
C THR A 72 -4.18 -1.09 -2.38
N SER A 73 -5.34 -1.74 -2.34
CA SER A 73 -5.96 -2.22 -1.10
C SER A 73 -5.19 -3.38 -0.43
N GLY A 74 -4.25 -4.01 -1.14
CA GLY A 74 -3.39 -5.06 -0.60
C GLY A 74 -2.78 -5.95 -1.69
N ALA A 75 -1.96 -6.91 -1.26
CA ALA A 75 -1.17 -7.75 -2.16
C ALA A 75 -2.02 -8.54 -3.18
N THR A 76 -3.23 -8.96 -2.83
CA THR A 76 -4.15 -9.65 -3.75
C THR A 76 -4.53 -8.74 -4.93
N GLU A 77 -4.82 -7.47 -4.69
CA GLU A 77 -5.11 -6.51 -5.75
C GLU A 77 -3.85 -6.22 -6.57
N SER A 78 -2.69 -6.03 -5.92
CA SER A 78 -1.42 -5.78 -6.61
C SER A 78 -1.05 -6.93 -7.56
N ASN A 79 -1.21 -8.18 -7.12
CA ASN A 79 -0.96 -9.37 -7.94
C ASN A 79 -1.89 -9.42 -9.16
N ASN A 80 -3.18 -9.09 -8.98
CA ASN A 80 -4.13 -9.03 -10.08
C ASN A 80 -3.77 -7.91 -11.07
N LEU A 81 -3.41 -6.73 -10.57
CA LEU A 81 -3.02 -5.60 -11.40
C LEU A 81 -1.81 -5.95 -12.27
N GLY A 82 -0.77 -6.53 -11.69
CA GLY A 82 0.44 -6.94 -12.42
C GLY A 82 0.17 -8.05 -13.44
N LEU A 83 -0.45 -9.15 -13.02
CA LEU A 83 -0.64 -10.32 -13.88
C LEU A 83 -1.71 -10.11 -14.94
N LEU A 84 -2.90 -9.65 -14.54
CA LEU A 84 -4.00 -9.44 -15.49
C LEU A 84 -3.73 -8.22 -16.37
N GLY A 85 -3.08 -7.18 -15.85
CA GLY A 85 -2.66 -6.03 -16.65
C GLY A 85 -1.73 -6.44 -17.79
N LEU A 86 -0.67 -7.21 -17.48
CA LEU A 86 0.24 -7.74 -18.49
C LEU A 86 -0.45 -8.71 -19.45
N ALA A 87 -1.30 -9.61 -18.95
CA ALA A 87 -2.02 -10.56 -19.79
C ALA A 87 -2.95 -9.88 -20.80
N ARG A 88 -3.68 -8.85 -20.37
CA ARG A 88 -4.55 -8.03 -21.25
C ARG A 88 -3.74 -7.31 -22.31
N ARG A 89 -2.60 -6.71 -21.93
CA ARG A 89 -1.70 -6.03 -22.88
C ARG A 89 -1.08 -7.00 -23.89
N ALA A 90 -0.82 -8.24 -23.48
CA ALA A 90 -0.21 -9.27 -24.31
C ALA A 90 -1.21 -10.07 -25.18
N ALA A 91 -2.52 -9.82 -25.07
CA ALA A 91 -3.56 -10.58 -25.77
C ALA A 91 -3.33 -10.64 -27.29
N ASP A 92 -2.93 -9.51 -27.89
CA ASP A 92 -2.65 -9.38 -29.33
C ASP A 92 -1.16 -9.61 -29.66
N GLY A 93 -0.34 -9.96 -28.67
CA GLY A 93 1.10 -10.07 -28.78
C GLY A 93 1.61 -11.52 -28.90
N LYS A 94 2.93 -11.66 -29.11
CA LYS A 94 3.61 -12.97 -29.19
C LYS A 94 3.97 -13.57 -27.81
N ARG A 95 4.00 -12.76 -26.74
CA ARG A 95 4.42 -13.19 -25.39
C ARG A 95 3.21 -13.54 -24.51
N ARG A 96 2.68 -14.76 -24.65
CA ARG A 96 1.41 -15.20 -24.02
C ARG A 96 1.55 -16.29 -22.96
N ARG A 97 2.78 -16.65 -22.58
CA ARG A 97 3.06 -17.71 -21.60
C ARG A 97 3.46 -17.07 -20.28
N VAL A 98 2.83 -17.50 -19.19
CA VAL A 98 3.19 -17.12 -17.82
C VAL A 98 3.78 -18.35 -17.15
N LEU A 99 4.96 -18.22 -16.55
CA LEU A 99 5.61 -19.27 -15.77
C LEU A 99 5.45 -18.94 -14.28
N VAL A 100 4.91 -19.88 -13.51
CA VAL A 100 4.72 -19.76 -12.06
C VAL A 100 5.17 -21.06 -11.38
N SER A 101 5.51 -20.99 -10.09
CA SER A 101 5.74 -22.18 -9.26
C SER A 101 4.42 -22.77 -8.77
N ALA A 102 4.44 -24.07 -8.48
CA ALA A 102 3.38 -24.75 -7.73
C ALA A 102 3.53 -24.52 -6.23
#